data_AF-A0A1I6WIS0-F1
#
_entry.id   AF-A0A1I6WIS0-F1
#
_cell.length_a   1.000
_cell.length_b   1.000
_cell.length_c   1.000
_cell.angle_alpha   90.00
_cell.angle_beta   90.00
_cell.angle_gamma   90.00
#
_symmetry.space_group_name_H-M   'P 1'
#
loop_
_entity.id
_entity.type
_entity.pdbx_description
1 polymer ?
#
loop_
_entity_poly.entity_id
_entity_poly.type
_entity_poly.pdbx_seq_one_letter_code
_entity_poly.pdbx_strand_id
1 'polypeptide(L)'
;MLITMSDKEIQRLAVLQDVRDHRITQVRAAEILNLSTRQITRLLQKLNQDGVSGLAHASRGQPGHRRHDDLLKSKCLSIISEHLLGFGPTLAHEKLSSMFDLNIPIETVRRWMTANDLWIPRFKRLKRPYQPRYNRDCFGELIQIDGSYHDWFEGRATKCCLLVYIDDATGKLLHLRFCEAETTFDYMLSTRAYI
;
A
#
# COMPACT_ATOMS: atom_id res chain seq x y z
N MET A 1 -7.83 32.82 -2.26
CA MET A 1 -6.71 32.13 -1.59
C MET A 1 -7.26 30.88 -0.93
N LEU A 2 -6.74 29.69 -1.24
CA LEU A 2 -7.24 28.42 -0.71
C LEU A 2 -6.42 28.07 0.55
N ILE A 3 -7.05 28.11 1.73
CA ILE A 3 -6.39 27.83 3.01
C ILE A 3 -6.68 26.38 3.37
N THR A 4 -5.64 25.55 3.45
CA THR A 4 -5.78 24.16 3.90
C THR A 4 -5.74 24.10 5.42
N MET A 5 -6.82 23.61 6.03
CA MET A 5 -6.97 23.49 7.48
C MET A 5 -7.34 22.04 7.83
N SER A 6 -6.90 21.58 8.99
CA SER A 6 -7.41 20.34 9.62
C SER A 6 -8.77 20.59 10.25
N ASP A 7 -9.55 19.52 10.46
CA ASP A 7 -10.86 19.59 11.13
C ASP A 7 -10.78 20.30 12.49
N LYS A 8 -9.68 20.07 13.23
CA LYS A 8 -9.42 20.73 14.51
C LYS A 8 -9.23 22.24 14.37
N GLU A 9 -8.57 22.70 13.32
CA GLU A 9 -8.38 24.13 13.05
C GLU A 9 -9.69 24.78 12.58
N ILE A 10 -10.52 24.06 11.81
CA ILE A 10 -11.85 24.50 11.37
C ILE A 10 -12.80 24.63 12.58
N GLN A 11 -12.84 23.61 13.45
CA GLN A 11 -13.66 23.64 14.66
C GLN A 11 -13.27 24.80 15.59
N ARG A 12 -11.96 25.07 15.72
CA ARG A 12 -11.48 26.23 16.49
C ARG A 12 -11.96 27.54 15.89
N LEU A 13 -11.92 27.69 14.57
CA LEU A 13 -12.40 28.90 13.90
C LEU A 13 -13.86 29.19 14.24
N ALA A 14 -14.74 28.19 14.19
CA ALA A 14 -16.16 28.34 14.51
C ALA A 14 -16.37 28.84 15.95
N VAL A 15 -15.72 28.20 16.93
CA VAL A 15 -15.84 28.59 18.34
C VAL A 15 -15.25 29.99 18.60
N LEU A 16 -14.14 30.34 17.95
CA LEU A 16 -13.54 31.68 18.06
C LEU A 16 -14.41 32.77 17.41
N GLN A 17 -15.14 32.44 16.34
CA GLN A 17 -16.13 33.34 15.75
C GLN A 17 -17.29 33.60 16.72
N ASP A 18 -17.80 32.58 17.41
CA ASP A 18 -18.86 32.78 18.41
C ASP A 18 -18.41 33.64 19.60
N VAL A 19 -17.13 33.57 19.98
CA VAL A 19 -16.56 34.50 20.98
C VAL A 19 -16.48 35.92 20.44
N ARG A 20 -16.07 36.09 19.17
CA ARG A 20 -15.95 37.39 18.51
C ARG A 20 -17.32 38.05 18.32
N ASP A 21 -18.34 37.25 18.03
CA ASP A 21 -19.73 37.68 17.86
C ASP A 21 -20.44 37.84 19.21
N HIS A 22 -19.70 37.77 20.32
CA HIS A 22 -20.18 37.91 21.71
C HIS A 22 -21.28 36.92 22.11
N ARG A 23 -21.39 35.77 21.43
CA ARG A 23 -22.37 34.72 21.74
C ARG A 23 -21.93 33.85 22.91
N ILE A 24 -20.62 33.67 23.08
CA ILE A 24 -20.02 32.89 24.18
C ILE A 24 -18.82 33.62 24.78
N THR A 25 -18.50 33.33 26.04
CA THR A 25 -17.34 33.91 26.73
C THR A 25 -16.05 33.16 26.39
N GLN A 26 -14.89 33.79 26.60
CA GLN A 26 -13.58 33.12 26.43
C GLN A 26 -13.41 31.91 27.35
N VAL A 27 -14.00 31.96 28.56
CA VAL A 27 -14.00 30.84 29.51
C VAL A 27 -14.78 29.66 28.94
N ARG A 28 -15.97 29.91 28.39
CA ARG A 28 -16.78 28.86 27.77
C ARG A 28 -16.10 28.27 26.52
N ALA A 29 -15.46 29.11 25.71
CA ALA A 29 -14.69 28.65 24.55
C ALA A 29 -13.47 27.79 24.95
N ALA A 30 -12.81 28.13 26.06
CA ALA A 30 -11.72 27.35 26.63
C ALA A 30 -12.19 25.94 27.03
N GLU A 31 -13.36 25.82 27.66
CA GLU A 31 -13.98 24.54 27.98
C GLU A 31 -14.33 23.73 26.71
N ILE A 32 -15.00 24.36 25.74
CA ILE A 32 -15.42 23.69 24.49
C ILE A 32 -14.23 23.13 23.71
N LEU A 33 -13.14 23.89 23.62
CA LEU A 33 -11.94 23.51 22.85
C LEU A 33 -10.93 22.72 23.69
N ASN A 34 -11.19 22.52 24.98
CA ASN A 34 -10.27 21.96 25.96
C ASN A 34 -8.87 22.63 25.89
N LEU A 35 -8.87 23.96 25.95
CA LEU A 35 -7.67 24.82 25.92
C LEU A 35 -7.68 25.75 27.12
N SER A 36 -6.52 26.31 27.46
CA SER A 36 -6.50 27.37 28.48
C SER A 36 -7.08 28.67 27.94
N THR A 37 -7.66 29.48 28.81
CA THR A 37 -8.16 30.82 28.46
C THR A 37 -7.07 31.67 27.80
N ARG A 38 -5.82 31.58 28.28
CA ARG A 38 -4.66 32.24 27.67
C ARG A 38 -4.40 31.80 26.23
N GLN A 39 -4.60 30.51 25.91
CA GLN A 39 -4.50 30.01 24.54
C GLN A 39 -5.65 30.55 23.67
N ILE A 40 -6.87 30.63 24.20
CA ILE A 40 -8.00 31.27 23.51
C ILE A 40 -7.68 32.73 23.17
N THR A 41 -7.19 33.51 24.15
CA THR A 41 -6.81 34.91 23.92
C THR A 41 -5.73 35.04 22.83
N ARG A 42 -4.69 34.18 22.85
CA ARG A 42 -3.66 34.16 21.79
C ARG A 42 -4.23 33.82 20.41
N LEU A 43 -5.18 32.89 20.33
CA LEU A 43 -5.82 32.51 19.08
C LEU A 43 -6.72 33.63 18.54
N LEU A 44 -7.45 34.33 19.41
CA LEU A 44 -8.23 35.52 19.03
C LEU A 44 -7.33 36.65 18.50
N GLN A 45 -6.20 36.91 19.16
CA GLN A 45 -5.21 37.90 18.69
C GLN A 45 -4.70 37.55 17.30
N LYS A 46 -4.33 36.28 17.06
CA LYS A 46 -3.90 35.80 15.74
C LYS A 46 -5.00 35.90 14.69
N LEU A 47 -6.24 35.53 15.03
CA LEU A 47 -7.38 35.63 14.13
C LEU A 47 -7.67 37.10 13.74
N ASN A 48 -7.45 38.04 14.67
CA ASN A 48 -7.64 39.46 14.40
C ASN A 48 -6.51 40.07 13.55
N GLN A 49 -5.27 39.61 13.71
CA GLN A 49 -4.10 40.12 12.97
C GLN A 49 -4.01 39.51 11.56
N ASP A 50 -4.08 38.18 11.48
CA ASP A 50 -3.75 37.42 10.27
C ASP A 50 -4.98 36.78 9.62
N GLY A 51 -6.17 37.07 10.13
CA GLY A 51 -7.42 36.46 9.68
C GLY A 51 -7.45 34.94 9.87
N VAL A 52 -8.23 34.25 9.03
CA VAL A 52 -8.34 32.78 9.06
C VAL A 52 -6.98 32.09 8.80
N SER A 53 -6.09 32.71 8.02
CA SER A 53 -4.75 32.20 7.76
C SER A 53 -3.89 32.07 9.01
N GLY A 54 -4.08 32.93 10.02
CA GLY A 54 -3.33 32.87 11.28
C GLY A 54 -3.65 31.66 12.16
N LEU A 55 -4.79 31.00 11.91
CA LEU A 55 -5.20 29.79 12.63
C LEU A 55 -4.66 28.50 12.00
N ALA A 56 -4.24 28.56 10.74
CA ALA A 56 -3.55 27.45 10.11
C ALA A 56 -2.14 27.30 10.73
N HIS A 57 -1.69 26.06 10.88
CA HIS A 57 -0.36 25.78 11.39
C HIS A 57 0.72 26.47 10.54
N ALA A 58 1.61 27.26 11.16
CA ALA A 58 2.59 28.10 10.46
C ALA A 58 3.57 27.31 9.58
N SER A 59 3.90 26.07 9.96
CA SER A 59 4.76 25.19 9.15
C SER A 59 4.02 24.45 8.03
N ARG A 60 2.71 24.66 7.86
CA ARG A 60 1.92 23.98 6.83
C ARG A 60 2.34 24.54 5.46
N GLY A 61 2.76 23.65 4.56
CA GLY A 61 3.33 24.03 3.26
C GLY A 61 4.80 24.44 3.30
N GLN A 62 5.42 24.51 4.49
CA GLN A 62 6.84 24.80 4.61
C GLN A 62 7.68 23.52 4.48
N PRO A 63 8.85 23.57 3.81
CA PRO A 63 9.77 22.44 3.77
C PRO A 63 10.27 22.11 5.18
N GLY A 64 10.33 20.82 5.51
CA GLY A 64 10.81 20.37 6.82
C GLY A 64 12.30 20.68 7.02
N HIS A 65 12.70 20.95 8.26
CA HIS A 65 14.07 21.37 8.59
C HIS A 65 15.13 20.28 8.32
N ARG A 66 14.73 19.01 8.16
CA ARG A 66 15.60 17.86 7.82
C ARG A 66 15.54 17.50 6.34
N ARG A 67 15.22 18.45 5.47
CA ARG A 67 15.17 18.24 4.02
C ARG A 67 16.59 17.95 3.51
N HIS A 68 16.74 16.90 2.74
CA HIS A 68 17.96 16.69 1.96
C HIS A 68 18.04 17.74 0.86
N ASP A 69 19.26 18.14 0.54
CA ASP A 69 19.53 19.07 -0.56
C ASP A 69 18.86 18.60 -1.87
N ASP A 70 18.29 19.54 -2.61
CA ASP A 70 17.60 19.28 -3.87
C ASP A 70 18.56 18.78 -4.94
N LEU A 71 19.83 19.18 -4.86
CA LEU A 71 20.89 18.64 -5.73
C LEU A 71 21.10 17.14 -5.45
N LEU A 72 21.18 16.75 -4.18
CA LEU A 72 21.32 15.35 -3.77
C LEU A 72 20.12 14.52 -4.21
N LYS A 73 18.90 15.06 -4.04
CA LYS A 73 17.66 14.41 -4.50
C LYS A 73 17.69 14.18 -6.01
N SER A 74 18.04 15.22 -6.78
CA SER A 74 18.10 15.14 -8.25
C SER A 74 19.13 14.11 -8.70
N LYS A 75 20.33 14.11 -8.11
CA LYS A 75 21.39 13.12 -8.39
C LYS A 75 20.94 11.70 -8.06
N CYS A 76 20.27 11.50 -6.93
CA CYS A 76 19.75 10.19 -6.55
C CYS A 76 18.70 9.70 -7.56
N LEU A 77 17.79 10.56 -7.98
CA LEU A 77 16.74 10.21 -8.93
C LEU A 77 17.30 9.91 -10.32
N SER A 78 18.30 10.66 -10.80
CA SER A 78 18.93 10.41 -12.09
C SER A 78 19.61 9.04 -12.12
N ILE A 79 20.36 8.69 -11.06
CA ILE A 79 21.00 7.38 -10.93
C ILE A 79 19.94 6.26 -10.92
N ILE A 80 18.82 6.45 -10.19
CA ILE A 80 17.77 5.44 -10.16
C ILE A 80 17.14 5.26 -11.54
N SER A 81 16.83 6.35 -12.25
CA SER A 81 16.22 6.26 -13.59
C SER A 81 17.15 5.66 -14.64
N GLU A 82 18.45 5.95 -14.57
CA GLU A 82 19.44 5.54 -15.57
C GLU A 82 19.99 4.12 -15.33
N HIS A 83 20.23 3.77 -14.07
CA HIS A 83 20.99 2.55 -13.72
C HIS A 83 20.21 1.53 -12.88
N LEU A 84 19.13 1.92 -12.20
CA LEU A 84 18.41 1.07 -11.24
C LEU A 84 16.91 0.96 -11.57
N LEU A 85 16.54 1.13 -12.84
CA LEU A 85 15.15 1.07 -13.27
C LEU A 85 14.55 -0.31 -12.99
N GLY A 86 13.35 -0.32 -12.39
CA GLY A 86 12.65 -1.55 -12.00
C GLY A 86 13.03 -2.09 -10.63
N PHE A 87 14.04 -1.53 -9.96
CA PHE A 87 14.42 -1.98 -8.61
C PHE A 87 13.39 -1.48 -7.59
N GLY A 88 13.13 -2.30 -6.56
CA GLY A 88 12.36 -1.87 -5.40
C GLY A 88 13.19 -0.89 -4.54
N PRO A 89 12.56 -0.06 -3.69
CA PRO A 89 13.26 0.94 -2.87
C PRO A 89 14.37 0.38 -1.99
N THR A 90 14.20 -0.85 -1.48
CA THR A 90 15.22 -1.52 -0.67
C THR A 90 16.47 -1.84 -1.49
N LEU A 91 16.28 -2.50 -2.64
CA LEU A 91 17.39 -2.86 -3.53
C LEU A 91 18.03 -1.61 -4.15
N ALA A 92 17.24 -0.60 -4.48
CA ALA A 92 17.75 0.69 -4.95
C ALA A 92 18.64 1.36 -3.89
N HIS A 93 18.22 1.37 -2.62
CA HIS A 93 19.06 1.86 -1.52
C HIS A 93 20.38 1.09 -1.39
N GLU A 94 20.33 -0.25 -1.42
CA GLU A 94 21.54 -1.07 -1.34
C GLU A 94 22.53 -0.73 -2.45
N LYS A 95 22.06 -0.59 -3.71
CA LYS A 95 22.92 -0.24 -4.84
C LYS A 95 23.39 1.20 -4.83
N LEU A 96 22.55 2.14 -4.39
CA LEU A 96 22.96 3.53 -4.18
C LEU A 96 24.11 3.62 -3.19
N SER A 97 24.05 2.86 -2.09
CA SER A 97 25.13 2.82 -1.11
C SER A 97 26.37 2.09 -1.63
N SER A 98 26.21 0.93 -2.28
CA SER A 98 27.35 0.09 -2.66
C SER A 98 28.09 0.54 -3.92
N MET A 99 27.38 1.11 -4.90
CA MET A 99 27.95 1.45 -6.22
C MET A 99 28.15 2.95 -6.41
N PHE A 100 27.35 3.79 -5.75
CA PHE A 100 27.34 5.23 -5.96
C PHE A 100 27.71 6.04 -4.71
N ASP A 101 28.03 5.37 -3.59
CA ASP A 101 28.39 5.96 -2.30
C ASP A 101 27.35 6.97 -1.78
N LEU A 102 26.06 6.70 -2.06
CA LEU A 102 24.93 7.53 -1.65
C LEU A 102 24.16 6.85 -0.52
N ASN A 103 24.52 7.16 0.73
CA ASN A 103 23.84 6.60 1.90
C ASN A 103 22.59 7.41 2.27
N ILE A 104 21.50 7.19 1.54
CA ILE A 104 20.20 7.83 1.77
C ILE A 104 19.27 6.83 2.48
N PRO A 105 18.57 7.19 3.56
CA PRO A 105 17.65 6.28 4.24
C PRO A 105 16.60 5.68 3.28
N ILE A 106 16.30 4.39 3.43
CA ILE A 106 15.38 3.64 2.57
C ILE A 106 14.01 4.34 2.44
N GLU A 107 13.47 4.90 3.53
CA GLU A 107 12.18 5.59 3.51
C GLU A 107 12.21 6.91 2.72
N THR A 108 13.36 7.57 2.65
CA THR A 108 13.55 8.75 1.80
C THR A 108 13.60 8.34 0.33
N VAL A 109 14.37 7.28 0.00
CA VAL A 109 14.43 6.71 -1.36
C VAL A 109 13.02 6.29 -1.82
N ARG A 110 12.27 5.57 -0.97
CA ARG A 110 10.89 5.16 -1.25
C ARG A 110 9.98 6.34 -1.56
N ARG A 111 10.01 7.40 -0.73
CA ARG A 111 9.21 8.61 -0.96
C ARG A 111 9.59 9.30 -2.26
N TRP A 112 10.88 9.42 -2.56
CA TRP A 112 11.34 10.03 -3.80
C TRP A 112 10.95 9.23 -5.04
N MET A 113 11.14 7.91 -5.02
CA MET A 113 10.75 7.04 -6.14
C MET A 113 9.23 7.08 -6.36
N THR A 114 8.43 7.07 -5.29
CA THR A 114 6.96 7.13 -5.39
C THR A 114 6.48 8.48 -5.92
N ALA A 115 7.14 9.58 -5.55
CA ALA A 115 6.77 10.92 -5.98
C ALA A 115 7.18 11.24 -7.43
N ASN A 116 8.06 10.44 -8.03
CA ASN A 116 8.55 10.60 -9.41
C ASN A 116 8.17 9.41 -10.29
N ASP A 117 7.17 8.62 -9.90
CA ASP A 117 6.66 7.46 -10.64
C ASP A 117 7.69 6.38 -11.01
N LEU A 118 8.87 6.39 -10.37
CA LEU A 118 9.91 5.36 -10.53
C LEU A 118 9.55 4.06 -9.79
N TRP A 119 8.62 4.13 -8.83
CA TRP A 119 8.12 2.96 -8.14
C TRP A 119 6.68 3.15 -7.66
N ILE A 120 5.82 2.16 -7.96
CA ILE A 120 4.42 2.16 -7.53
C ILE A 120 4.26 1.24 -6.32
N PRO A 121 3.81 1.77 -5.16
CA PRO A 121 3.49 0.97 -3.99
C PRO A 121 2.47 -0.12 -4.29
N ARG A 122 2.62 -1.28 -3.65
CA ARG A 122 1.78 -2.46 -3.92
C ARG A 122 0.28 -2.17 -3.81
N PHE A 123 -0.15 -1.36 -2.84
CA PHE A 123 -1.54 -0.99 -2.65
C PHE A 123 -2.12 -0.11 -3.77
N LYS A 124 -1.26 0.61 -4.50
CA LYS A 124 -1.64 1.43 -5.67
C LYS A 124 -1.54 0.66 -6.98
N ARG A 125 -0.92 -0.52 -7.00
CA ARG A 125 -0.81 -1.30 -8.23
C ARG A 125 -2.19 -1.82 -8.61
N LEU A 126 -2.60 -1.55 -9.85
CA LEU A 126 -3.81 -2.14 -10.41
C LEU A 126 -3.69 -3.67 -10.39
N LYS A 127 -4.78 -4.35 -10.04
CA LYS A 127 -4.84 -5.79 -10.18
C LYS A 127 -4.70 -6.12 -11.67
N ARG A 128 -3.84 -7.07 -12.00
CA ARG A 128 -3.72 -7.56 -13.38
C ARG A 128 -5.11 -8.07 -13.81
N PRO A 129 -5.65 -7.60 -14.94
CA PRO A 129 -6.90 -8.16 -15.44
C PRO A 129 -6.64 -9.62 -15.78
N TYR A 130 -7.34 -10.53 -15.11
CA TYR A 130 -7.34 -11.94 -15.45
C TYR A 130 -8.41 -12.15 -16.52
N GLN A 131 -8.00 -12.59 -17.71
CA GLN A 131 -8.97 -12.98 -18.74
C GLN A 131 -9.54 -14.35 -18.37
N PRO A 132 -10.85 -14.48 -18.15
CA PRO A 132 -11.47 -15.80 -17.97
C PRO A 132 -11.24 -16.61 -19.24
N ARG A 133 -10.76 -17.85 -19.07
CA ARG A 133 -10.77 -18.84 -20.15
C ARG A 133 -12.09 -19.60 -20.07
N TYR A 134 -12.80 -19.71 -21.18
CA TYR A 134 -13.98 -20.57 -21.27
C TYR A 134 -13.58 -22.05 -21.24
N ASN A 135 -14.45 -22.87 -20.68
CA ASN A 135 -14.34 -24.32 -20.75
C ASN A 135 -14.41 -24.79 -22.21
N ARG A 136 -13.84 -25.97 -22.50
CA ARG A 136 -13.99 -26.65 -23.79
C ARG A 136 -15.43 -27.09 -24.03
N ASP A 137 -15.76 -27.33 -25.30
CA ASP A 137 -17.14 -27.64 -25.72
C ASP A 137 -17.44 -29.14 -25.59
N CYS A 138 -16.44 -30.00 -25.85
CA CYS A 138 -16.63 -31.45 -25.84
C CYS A 138 -15.81 -32.15 -24.75
N PHE A 139 -16.37 -33.25 -24.25
CA PHE A 139 -15.69 -34.17 -23.33
C PHE A 139 -14.38 -34.71 -23.95
N GLY A 140 -13.30 -34.68 -23.18
CA GLY A 140 -11.99 -35.20 -23.55
C GLY A 140 -11.11 -34.24 -24.35
N GLU A 141 -11.60 -33.05 -24.74
CA GLU A 141 -10.81 -32.06 -25.49
C GLU A 141 -9.68 -31.43 -24.65
N LEU A 142 -9.92 -31.26 -23.35
CA LEU A 142 -8.93 -30.78 -22.40
C LEU A 142 -9.15 -31.45 -21.05
N ILE A 143 -8.10 -32.05 -20.53
CA ILE A 143 -8.08 -32.62 -19.19
C ILE A 143 -7.14 -31.76 -18.36
N GLN A 144 -7.70 -31.12 -17.35
CA GLN A 144 -6.93 -30.37 -16.38
C GLN A 144 -6.41 -31.33 -15.33
N ILE A 145 -5.11 -31.25 -15.07
CA ILE A 145 -4.46 -32.04 -14.04
C ILE A 145 -3.99 -31.09 -12.95
N ASP A 146 -4.39 -31.35 -11.72
CA ASP A 146 -4.00 -30.54 -10.56
C ASP A 146 -3.63 -31.42 -9.36
N GLY A 147 -2.82 -30.87 -8.47
CA GLY A 147 -2.34 -31.51 -7.25
C GLY A 147 -2.90 -30.82 -6.02
N SER A 148 -3.53 -31.59 -5.12
CA SER A 148 -4.12 -31.06 -3.88
C SER A 148 -3.48 -31.67 -2.64
N TYR A 149 -2.61 -30.90 -1.98
CA TYR A 149 -2.03 -31.26 -0.68
C TYR A 149 -3.02 -31.00 0.45
N HIS A 150 -3.45 -32.07 1.10
CA HIS A 150 -4.39 -31.97 2.22
C HIS A 150 -4.23 -33.12 3.22
N ASP A 151 -4.85 -32.97 4.38
CA ASP A 151 -5.03 -34.06 5.33
C ASP A 151 -6.22 -34.95 4.92
N TRP A 152 -6.08 -35.59 3.75
CA TRP A 152 -7.14 -36.38 3.13
C TRP A 152 -7.62 -37.56 3.99
N PHE A 153 -6.79 -38.01 4.92
CA PHE A 153 -7.09 -39.12 5.80
C PHE A 153 -7.48 -38.67 7.22
N GLU A 154 -7.62 -37.37 7.46
CA GLU A 154 -8.07 -36.79 8.73
C GLU A 154 -7.24 -37.31 9.92
N GLY A 155 -5.91 -37.28 9.78
CA GLY A 155 -4.98 -37.72 10.82
C GLY A 155 -4.76 -39.24 10.92
N ARG A 156 -5.44 -40.06 10.10
CA ARG A 156 -5.20 -41.51 10.04
C ARG A 156 -3.95 -41.90 9.25
N ALA A 157 -3.41 -40.98 8.47
CA ALA A 157 -2.15 -41.12 7.75
C ALA A 157 -1.46 -39.75 7.65
N THR A 158 -0.22 -39.76 7.15
CA THR A 158 0.50 -38.52 6.84
C THR A 158 -0.22 -37.74 5.73
N LYS A 159 -0.09 -36.41 5.77
CA LYS A 159 -0.60 -35.55 4.70
C LYS A 159 0.05 -35.96 3.37
N CYS A 160 -0.76 -36.01 2.34
CA CYS A 160 -0.35 -36.44 1.00
C CYS A 160 -0.98 -35.53 -0.06
N CYS A 161 -0.54 -35.68 -1.29
CA CYS A 161 -1.10 -35.01 -2.44
C CYS A 161 -2.11 -35.93 -3.14
N LEU A 162 -3.27 -35.40 -3.51
CA LEU A 162 -4.21 -36.05 -4.41
C LEU A 162 -4.02 -35.44 -5.81
N LEU A 163 -3.58 -36.25 -6.76
CA LEU A 163 -3.59 -35.90 -8.18
C LEU A 163 -4.98 -36.14 -8.74
N VAL A 164 -5.52 -35.11 -9.41
CA VAL A 164 -6.88 -35.10 -9.94
C VAL A 164 -6.85 -34.77 -11.42
N TYR A 165 -7.55 -35.56 -12.22
CA TYR A 165 -7.78 -35.32 -13.64
C TYR A 165 -9.24 -34.90 -13.80
N ILE A 166 -9.46 -33.70 -14.32
CA ILE A 166 -10.78 -33.09 -14.46
C ILE A 166 -11.02 -32.82 -15.94
N ASP A 167 -12.12 -33.33 -16.48
CA ASP A 167 -12.58 -32.94 -17.80
C ASP A 167 -13.02 -31.48 -17.79
N ASP A 168 -12.45 -30.65 -18.65
CA ASP A 168 -12.71 -29.21 -18.66
C ASP A 168 -14.14 -28.87 -19.09
N ALA A 169 -14.72 -29.63 -20.02
CA ALA A 169 -16.06 -29.37 -20.56
C ALA A 169 -17.17 -29.72 -19.55
N THR A 170 -17.03 -30.87 -18.88
CA THR A 170 -18.08 -31.44 -18.01
C THR A 170 -17.80 -31.31 -16.52
N GLY A 171 -16.56 -31.00 -16.12
CA GLY A 171 -16.12 -31.01 -14.73
C GLY A 171 -16.00 -32.41 -14.12
N LYS A 172 -16.11 -33.47 -14.94
CA LYS A 172 -16.07 -34.85 -14.46
C LYS A 172 -14.66 -35.21 -13.98
N LEU A 173 -14.57 -35.80 -12.78
CA LEU A 173 -13.33 -36.39 -12.29
C LEU A 173 -13.06 -37.69 -13.05
N LEU A 174 -11.97 -37.74 -13.80
CA LEU A 174 -11.62 -38.84 -14.68
C LEU A 174 -10.63 -39.81 -14.03
N HIS A 175 -9.72 -39.28 -13.22
CA HIS A 175 -8.71 -40.07 -12.52
C HIS A 175 -8.32 -39.39 -11.21
N LEU A 176 -8.10 -40.19 -10.18
CA LEU A 176 -7.72 -39.78 -8.83
C LEU A 176 -6.62 -40.70 -8.33
N ARG A 177 -5.52 -40.12 -7.85
CA ARG A 177 -4.42 -40.90 -7.27
C ARG A 177 -3.80 -40.17 -6.10
N PHE A 178 -3.70 -40.85 -4.95
CA PHE A 178 -2.89 -40.37 -3.84
C PHE A 178 -1.41 -40.62 -4.11
N CYS A 179 -0.57 -39.61 -3.89
CA CYS A 179 0.88 -39.70 -3.91
C CYS A 179 1.47 -38.95 -2.71
N GLU A 180 2.67 -39.36 -2.27
CA GLU A 180 3.33 -38.72 -1.13
C GLU A 180 3.72 -37.26 -1.45
N ALA A 181 4.14 -37.01 -2.70
CA ALA A 181 4.50 -35.70 -3.20
C ALA A 181 4.09 -35.54 -4.68
N GLU A 182 3.93 -34.29 -5.10
CA GLU A 182 3.67 -33.91 -6.48
C GLU A 182 4.98 -33.92 -7.27
N THR A 183 5.33 -35.09 -7.79
CA THR A 183 6.53 -35.28 -8.61
C THR A 183 6.18 -35.50 -10.07
N THR A 184 7.13 -35.21 -10.96
CA THR A 184 6.99 -35.52 -12.39
C THR A 184 6.69 -37.01 -12.63
N PHE A 185 7.29 -37.90 -11.84
CA PHE A 185 7.06 -39.35 -11.98
C PHE A 185 5.65 -39.74 -11.57
N ASP A 186 5.10 -39.15 -10.51
CA ASP A 186 3.71 -39.41 -10.09
C ASP A 186 2.71 -38.94 -11.14
N TYR A 187 2.96 -37.80 -11.79
CA TYR A 187 2.18 -37.36 -12.94
C TYR A 187 2.25 -38.35 -14.10
N MET A 188 3.44 -38.83 -14.47
CA MET A 188 3.60 -39.81 -15.55
C MET A 188 2.91 -41.14 -15.23
N LEU A 189 3.05 -41.64 -14.00
CA LEU A 189 2.41 -42.87 -13.55
C LEU A 189 0.88 -42.75 -13.53
N SER A 190 0.35 -41.60 -13.06
CA SER A 190 -1.08 -41.31 -13.08
C SER A 190 -1.61 -41.20 -14.50
N THR A 191 -0.87 -40.52 -15.39
CA THR A 191 -1.25 -40.36 -16.79
C THR A 191 -1.32 -41.71 -17.51
N ARG A 192 -0.34 -42.58 -17.26
CA ARG A 192 -0.32 -43.94 -17.83
C ARG A 192 -1.44 -44.83 -17.30
N ALA A 193 -1.90 -44.62 -16.07
CA ALA A 193 -3.02 -45.36 -15.50
C ALA A 193 -4.38 -44.83 -15.99
N TYR A 194 -4.43 -43.57 -16.42
CA TYR A 194 -5.62 -42.92 -16.93
C TYR A 194 -5.92 -43.24 -18.41
N ILE A 195 -4.88 -43.27 -19.26
CA ILE A 195 -4.98 -43.62 -20.69
C ILE A 195 -5.18 -45.13 -20.85
#